data_AF-A0A526TD20-F1
#
_entry.id   AF-A0A526TD20-F1
#
_cell.length_a   1.000
_cell.length_b   1.000
_cell.length_c   1.000
_cell.angle_alpha   90.00
_cell.angle_beta   90.00
_cell.angle_gamma   90.00
#
_symmetry.space_group_name_H-M   'P 1'
#
loop_
_entity.id
_entity.type
_entity.pdbx_description
1 polymer ?
#
loop_
_entity_poly.entity_id
_entity_poly.type
_entity_poly.pdbx_seq_one_letter_code
_entity_poly.pdbx_strand_id
1 'polypeptide(L)'
;MMSAPDTITSLHQNFVDAGADIILTNSFGGTRHRLKLHHAQDRVHALNKRAAELARAVAGRAGRKVIVAGSVGPTGELLVPLGAMTYDEAVDAFAEQIEGLKEGGA
;
A
#
# COMPACT_ATOMS: atom_id res chain seq x y z
N MET A 1 -9.05 -2.93 2.06
CA MET A 1 -9.31 -2.27 0.77
C MET A 1 -10.62 -2.68 0.13
N MET A 2 -10.90 -3.98 -0.01
CA MET A 2 -12.09 -4.43 -0.75
C MET A 2 -13.32 -4.66 0.13
N SER A 3 -13.16 -5.18 1.34
CA SER A 3 -14.30 -5.56 2.19
C SER A 3 -14.99 -4.38 2.89
N ALA A 4 -14.25 -3.31 3.15
CA ALA A 4 -14.74 -2.12 3.86
C ALA A 4 -14.03 -0.85 3.34
N PRO A 5 -14.23 -0.48 2.06
CA PRO A 5 -13.57 0.68 1.46
C PRO A 5 -13.97 2.00 2.14
N ASP A 6 -15.21 2.10 2.63
CA ASP A 6 -15.72 3.32 3.28
C ASP A 6 -15.01 3.60 4.59
N THR A 7 -14.76 2.58 5.42
CA THR A 7 -13.98 2.72 6.66
C THR A 7 -12.58 3.29 6.40
N ILE A 8 -11.93 2.82 5.34
CA ILE A 8 -10.57 3.27 4.97
C ILE A 8 -10.60 4.69 4.40
N THR A 9 -11.62 5.00 3.60
CA THR A 9 -11.83 6.36 3.07
C THR A 9 -12.05 7.36 4.20
N SER A 10 -12.91 7.02 5.17
CA SER A 10 -13.15 7.84 6.36
C SER A 10 -11.90 8.03 7.20
N LEU A 11 -11.07 6.98 7.36
CA LEU A 11 -9.79 7.10 8.07
C LEU A 11 -8.85 8.10 7.38
N HIS A 12 -8.70 8.04 6.05
CA HIS A 12 -7.90 9.03 5.32
C HIS A 12 -8.49 10.45 5.45
N GLN A 13 -9.81 10.59 5.37
CA GLN A 13 -10.48 11.89 5.51
C GLN A 13 -10.21 12.49 6.90
N ASN A 14 -10.29 11.69 7.96
CA ASN A 14 -9.99 12.16 9.32
C ASN A 14 -8.57 12.74 9.45
N PHE A 15 -7.57 12.15 8.78
CA PHE A 15 -6.21 12.71 8.76
C PHE A 15 -6.14 14.02 7.98
N VAL A 16 -6.83 14.11 6.83
CA VAL A 16 -6.88 15.34 6.02
C VAL A 16 -7.57 16.47 6.78
N ASP A 17 -8.69 16.18 7.45
CA ASP A 17 -9.45 17.13 8.27
C ASP A 17 -8.65 17.59 9.49
N ALA A 18 -7.81 16.71 10.04
CA ALA A 18 -6.86 17.04 11.10
C ALA A 18 -5.64 17.84 10.61
N GLY A 19 -5.53 18.13 9.31
CA GLY A 19 -4.49 18.98 8.74
C GLY A 19 -3.29 18.26 8.13
N ALA A 20 -3.34 16.93 7.93
CA ALA A 20 -2.21 16.20 7.34
C ALA A 20 -1.90 16.67 5.91
N ASP A 21 -0.64 17.00 5.62
CA ASP A 21 -0.16 17.33 4.27
C ASP A 21 0.22 16.09 3.45
N ILE A 22 0.46 14.97 4.12
CA ILE A 22 0.78 13.68 3.53
C ILE A 22 -0.08 12.61 4.21
N ILE A 23 -0.72 11.75 3.43
CA ILE A 23 -1.38 10.54 3.92
C ILE A 23 -0.72 9.30 3.32
N LEU A 24 -0.59 8.25 4.13
CA LEU A 24 -0.05 6.97 3.69
C LEU A 24 -1.18 6.07 3.18
N THR A 25 -0.97 5.38 2.06
CA THR A 25 -1.88 4.30 1.64
C THR A 25 -1.92 3.20 2.70
N ASN A 26 -3.07 2.55 2.91
CA ASN A 26 -3.17 1.42 3.86
C ASN A 26 -2.62 0.11 3.24
N SER A 27 -1.36 0.14 2.80
CA SER A 27 -0.69 -0.91 2.02
C SER A 27 0.59 -1.45 2.68
N PHE A 28 0.83 -1.18 3.96
CA PHE A 28 2.09 -1.56 4.62
C PHE A 28 2.47 -3.04 4.43
N GLY A 29 1.51 -3.95 4.55
CA GLY A 29 1.70 -5.39 4.32
C GLY A 29 1.42 -5.84 2.89
N GLY A 30 1.57 -4.98 1.89
CA GLY A 30 1.12 -5.19 0.51
C GLY A 30 2.00 -6.09 -0.36
N THR A 31 3.05 -6.72 0.17
CA THR A 31 3.89 -7.65 -0.61
C THR A 31 3.30 -9.06 -0.65
N ARG A 32 3.67 -9.87 -1.66
CA ARG A 32 3.26 -11.28 -1.76
C ARG A 32 3.52 -12.09 -0.49
N HIS A 33 4.66 -11.85 0.16
CA HIS A 33 5.10 -12.56 1.37
C HIS A 33 4.17 -12.30 2.56
N ARG A 34 3.81 -11.04 2.80
CA ARG A 34 2.86 -10.66 3.84
C ARG A 34 1.44 -11.13 3.53
N LEU A 35 1.01 -10.98 2.27
CA LEU A 35 -0.34 -11.39 1.86
C LEU A 35 -0.54 -12.91 1.85
N LYS A 36 0.53 -13.69 1.71
CA LYS A 36 0.49 -15.17 1.81
C LYS A 36 -0.04 -15.64 3.17
N LEU A 37 0.26 -14.91 4.25
CA LEU A 37 -0.26 -15.21 5.61
C LEU A 37 -1.78 -15.10 5.70
N HIS A 38 -2.42 -14.49 4.69
CA HIS A 38 -3.86 -14.30 4.59
C HIS A 38 -4.45 -14.93 3.31
N HIS A 39 -3.71 -15.83 2.65
CA HIS A 39 -4.11 -16.48 1.39
C HIS A 39 -4.48 -15.51 0.26
N ALA A 40 -3.77 -14.38 0.18
CA ALA A 40 -4.05 -13.30 -0.79
C ALA A 40 -2.82 -12.90 -1.63
N GLN A 41 -1.80 -13.75 -1.68
CA GLN A 41 -0.54 -13.50 -2.39
C GLN A 41 -0.70 -13.24 -3.90
N ASP A 42 -1.78 -13.71 -4.50
CA ASP A 42 -2.15 -13.52 -5.91
C ASP A 42 -2.83 -12.16 -6.18
N ARG A 43 -3.07 -11.36 -5.13
CA ARG A 43 -3.83 -10.10 -5.20
C ARG A 43 -2.99 -8.86 -4.88
N VAL A 44 -1.65 -8.99 -4.89
CA VAL A 44 -0.69 -7.91 -4.60
C VAL A 44 -1.04 -6.65 -5.39
N HIS A 45 -1.05 -6.75 -6.71
CA HIS A 45 -1.29 -5.61 -7.59
C HIS A 45 -2.65 -4.96 -7.30
N ALA A 46 -3.73 -5.75 -7.31
CA ALA A 46 -5.10 -5.26 -7.14
C ALA A 46 -5.34 -4.61 -5.77
N LEU A 47 -4.76 -5.16 -4.69
CA LEU A 47 -4.90 -4.59 -3.35
C LEU A 47 -4.12 -3.28 -3.19
N ASN A 48 -2.90 -3.21 -3.72
CA ASN A 48 -2.08 -2.00 -3.66
C ASN A 48 -2.65 -0.87 -4.53
N LYS A 49 -3.10 -1.18 -5.74
CA LYS A 49 -3.80 -0.23 -6.61
C LYS A 49 -5.03 0.33 -5.93
N ARG A 50 -5.87 -0.54 -5.37
CA ARG A 50 -7.07 -0.10 -4.66
C ARG A 50 -6.75 0.74 -3.42
N ALA A 51 -5.65 0.45 -2.72
CA ALA A 51 -5.18 1.24 -1.59
C ALA A 51 -4.84 2.68 -1.99
N ALA A 52 -4.10 2.82 -3.09
CA ALA A 52 -3.71 4.12 -3.63
C ALA A 52 -4.90 4.90 -4.18
N GLU A 53 -5.83 4.26 -4.90
CA GLU A 53 -7.04 4.91 -5.42
C GLU A 53 -7.90 5.53 -4.31
N LEU A 54 -8.09 4.81 -3.19
CA LEU A 54 -8.87 5.30 -2.05
C LEU A 54 -8.22 6.54 -1.43
N ALA A 55 -6.91 6.50 -1.18
CA ALA A 55 -6.18 7.64 -0.64
C ALA A 55 -6.17 8.83 -1.62
N ARG A 56 -5.95 8.57 -2.92
CA ARG A 56 -5.97 9.59 -3.98
C ARG A 56 -7.32 10.27 -4.12
N ALA A 57 -8.41 9.52 -4.03
CA ALA A 57 -9.77 10.07 -4.07
C ALA A 57 -10.04 11.03 -2.91
N VAL A 58 -9.55 10.73 -1.71
CA VAL A 58 -9.66 11.64 -0.54
C VAL A 58 -8.78 12.87 -0.73
N ALA A 59 -7.51 12.69 -1.09
CA ALA A 59 -6.58 13.79 -1.32
C ALA A 59 -7.07 14.76 -2.40
N GLY A 60 -7.69 14.24 -3.48
CA GLY A 60 -8.25 15.05 -4.55
C GLY A 60 -9.43 15.94 -4.14
N ARG A 61 -10.09 15.65 -3.01
CA ARG A 61 -11.23 16.44 -2.49
C ARG A 61 -10.82 17.44 -1.39
N ALA A 62 -9.57 17.44 -0.96
CA ALA A 62 -9.13 18.18 0.24
C ALA A 62 -9.14 19.73 0.10
N GLY A 63 -9.39 20.29 -1.09
CA GLY A 63 -9.35 21.74 -1.33
C GLY A 63 -7.95 22.38 -1.22
N ARG A 64 -6.96 21.63 -0.74
CA ARG A 64 -5.53 21.95 -0.66
C ARG A 64 -4.72 20.77 -1.16
N LYS A 65 -3.43 20.97 -1.42
CA LYS A 65 -2.52 19.89 -1.80
C LYS A 65 -2.34 18.92 -0.62
N VAL A 66 -2.72 17.66 -0.82
CA VAL A 66 -2.39 16.54 0.06
C VAL A 66 -1.63 15.50 -0.77
N ILE A 67 -0.44 15.11 -0.32
CA ILE A 67 0.39 14.10 -0.97
C ILE A 67 -0.10 12.73 -0.52
N VAL A 68 -0.22 11.81 -1.48
CA VAL A 68 -0.42 10.38 -1.18
C VAL A 68 0.96 9.73 -1.25
N ALA A 69 1.35 9.02 -0.22
CA ALA A 69 2.59 8.25 -0.21
C ALA A 69 2.29 6.76 -0.05
N GLY A 70 2.89 5.94 -0.92
CA GLY A 70 2.79 4.50 -0.85
C GLY A 70 3.43 3.96 0.43
N SER A 71 2.65 3.35 1.32
CA SER A 71 3.18 2.67 2.50
C SER A 71 3.69 1.28 2.12
N VAL A 72 5.00 1.06 2.25
CA VAL A 72 5.66 -0.22 1.95
C VAL A 72 6.41 -0.66 3.20
N GLY A 73 5.93 -1.74 3.81
CA GLY A 73 6.57 -2.39 4.94
C GLY A 73 7.52 -3.51 4.48
N PRO A 74 8.23 -4.15 5.42
CA PRO A 74 9.13 -5.27 5.10
C PRO A 74 8.34 -6.50 4.59
N THR A 75 9.00 -7.36 3.81
CA THR A 75 8.45 -8.65 3.37
C THR A 75 8.17 -9.59 4.56
N GLY A 76 8.92 -9.45 5.65
CA GLY A 76 8.91 -10.35 6.80
C GLY A 76 9.85 -11.54 6.66
N GLU A 77 10.48 -11.69 5.49
CA GLU A 77 11.47 -12.74 5.20
C GLU A 77 12.89 -12.21 5.47
N LEU A 78 13.80 -13.12 5.84
CA LEU A 78 15.21 -12.80 6.02
C LEU A 78 15.98 -13.08 4.72
N LEU A 79 16.90 -12.18 4.37
CA LEU A 79 17.80 -12.35 3.23
C LEU A 79 18.87 -13.41 3.51
N VAL A 80 19.38 -14.04 2.46
CA VAL A 80 20.57 -14.92 2.52
C VAL A 80 21.76 -14.15 3.12
N PRO A 81 22.57 -14.74 4.03
CA PRO A 81 22.51 -16.13 4.50
C PRO A 81 21.63 -16.37 5.74
N LEU A 82 20.99 -15.33 6.29
CA LEU A 82 20.18 -15.44 7.51
C LEU A 82 18.79 -16.04 7.26
N GLY A 83 18.35 -16.05 6.01
CA GLY A 83 17.13 -16.72 5.57
C GLY A 83 17.25 -17.24 4.14
N ALA A 84 16.10 -17.52 3.53
CA ALA A 84 16.02 -18.13 2.20
C ALA A 84 15.84 -17.12 1.05
N MET A 85 15.50 -15.86 1.36
CA MET A 85 15.19 -14.86 0.34
C MET A 85 16.46 -14.30 -0.29
N THR A 86 16.53 -14.33 -1.62
CA THR A 86 17.57 -13.66 -2.38
C THR A 86 17.26 -12.17 -2.54
N TYR A 87 18.27 -11.37 -2.88
CA TYR A 87 18.07 -9.95 -3.19
C TYR A 87 17.09 -9.75 -4.35
N ASP A 88 17.23 -10.54 -5.42
CA ASP A 88 16.38 -10.43 -6.61
C ASP A 88 14.91 -10.74 -6.30
N GLU A 89 14.64 -11.78 -5.48
CA GLU A 89 13.28 -12.08 -5.01
C GLU A 89 12.68 -10.95 -4.16
N ALA A 90 13.51 -10.26 -3.37
CA ALA A 90 13.06 -9.09 -2.61
C ALA A 90 12.71 -7.92 -3.54
N VAL A 91 13.57 -7.64 -4.54
CA VAL A 91 13.33 -6.62 -5.55
C VAL A 91 12.03 -6.90 -6.31
N ASP A 92 11.84 -8.13 -6.79
CA ASP A 92 10.62 -8.53 -7.51
C ASP A 92 9.36 -8.35 -6.65
N ALA A 93 9.42 -8.74 -5.36
CA ALA A 93 8.29 -8.62 -4.45
C ALA A 93 7.91 -7.16 -4.16
N PHE A 94 8.90 -6.27 -4.06
CA PHE A 94 8.64 -4.84 -3.90
C PHE A 94 8.18 -4.21 -5.20
N ALA A 95 8.79 -4.54 -6.34
CA ALA A 95 8.40 -4.04 -7.66
C ALA A 95 6.91 -4.35 -7.94
N GLU A 96 6.45 -5.56 -7.66
CA GLU A 96 5.04 -5.95 -7.83
C GLU A 96 4.08 -5.07 -6.99
N GLN A 97 4.45 -4.75 -5.75
CA GLN A 97 3.68 -3.83 -4.91
C GLN A 97 3.72 -2.39 -5.44
N ILE A 98 4.90 -1.91 -5.83
CA ILE A 98 5.12 -0.55 -6.33
C ILE A 98 4.34 -0.31 -7.63
N GLU A 99 4.30 -1.26 -8.55
CA GLU A 99 3.52 -1.12 -9.78
C GLU A 99 2.03 -0.89 -9.48
N GLY A 100 1.45 -1.64 -8.55
CA GLY A 100 0.07 -1.42 -8.11
C GLY A 100 -0.14 -0.03 -7.49
N LEU A 101 0.77 0.40 -6.61
CA LEU A 101 0.71 1.73 -5.98
C LEU A 101 0.81 2.86 -7.01
N LYS A 102 1.75 2.76 -7.95
CA LYS A 102 1.97 3.72 -9.04
C LYS A 102 0.72 3.85 -9.92
N GLU A 103 0.14 2.73 -10.33
CA GLU A 103 -1.08 2.73 -11.14
C GLU A 103 -2.31 3.29 -10.41
N GLY A 104 -2.41 3.07 -9.09
CA GLY A 104 -3.48 3.64 -8.27
C GLY A 104 -3.26 5.12 -7.94
N GLY A 105 -2.15 5.70 -8.42
CA GLY A 105 -1.82 7.10 -8.30
C GLY A 105 -1.29 7.47 -6.92
N ALA A 106 -0.53 6.62 -6.25
CA ALA A 106 0.33 7.07 -5.15
C ALA A 106 1.43 7.98 -5.71
#